data_AF-T1B9U7-F1
#
_entry.id   AF-T1B9U7-F1
#
_cell.length_a   1.000
_cell.length_b   1.000
_cell.length_c   1.000
_cell.angle_alpha   90.00
_cell.angle_beta   90.00
_cell.angle_gamma   90.00
#
_symmetry.space_group_name_H-M   'P 1'
#
loop_
_entity.id
_entity.type
_entity.pdbx_description
1 polymer ?
#
loop_
_entity_poly.entity_id
_entity_poly.type
_entity_poly.pdbx_seq_one_letter_code
_entity_poly.pdbx_strand_id
1 'polypeptide(L)'
;MRKILRGHRREETVRFVAFRSHWRFTAEFCTPAQGHEKGGIEGEGGYFRRNHLVPVPCVADLDALNASLIADCRADEARVLAGRIDTWATTMNRGARSFAALRGRGVRYRRDRFPLVDKQGCVTVKTNFYSVPAKAGTRVEARIRPLHVEIWHAGKQIARHERCHGRRQPVLDLE
;
A
#
# COMPACT_ATOMS: atom_id res chain seq x y z
N MET A 1 1.60 -13.62 1.44
CA MET A 1 2.63 -14.66 1.42
C MET A 1 2.34 -15.67 2.52
N ARG A 2 2.36 -16.98 2.24
CA ARG A 2 1.95 -18.03 3.21
C ARG A 2 3.15 -18.76 3.82
N LYS A 3 4.17 -19.09 3.03
CA LYS A 3 5.40 -19.73 3.51
C LYS A 3 6.62 -19.39 2.65
N ILE A 4 7.78 -19.26 3.28
CA ILE A 4 9.09 -19.19 2.62
C ILE A 4 9.63 -20.61 2.48
N LEU A 5 9.96 -21.02 1.26
CA LEU A 5 10.62 -22.30 0.98
C LEU A 5 12.11 -22.05 0.67
N ARG A 6 12.86 -23.13 0.38
CA ARG A 6 14.31 -23.06 0.10
C ARG A 6 14.61 -22.22 -1.16
N GLY A 7 15.62 -21.35 -1.05
CA GLY A 7 16.07 -20.48 -2.15
C GLY A 7 15.03 -19.41 -2.49
N HIS A 8 14.68 -19.31 -3.78
CA HIS A 8 13.70 -18.37 -4.32
C HIS A 8 12.24 -18.84 -4.22
N ARG A 9 12.00 -20.12 -3.87
CA ARG A 9 10.65 -20.71 -3.89
C ARG A 9 9.80 -20.18 -2.74
N ARG A 10 8.53 -19.86 -3.02
CA ARG A 10 7.55 -19.35 -2.04
C ARG A 10 6.20 -20.02 -2.23
N GLU A 11 5.49 -20.20 -1.12
CA GLU A 11 4.05 -20.48 -1.16
C GLU A 11 3.29 -19.16 -1.12
N GLU A 12 2.73 -18.79 -2.28
CA GLU A 12 1.97 -17.58 -2.46
C GLU A 12 0.58 -17.69 -1.83
N THR A 13 0.08 -16.59 -1.26
CA THR A 13 -1.32 -16.55 -0.82
C THR A 13 -2.25 -16.52 -2.03
N VAL A 14 -3.43 -17.15 -1.94
CA VAL A 14 -4.48 -17.13 -2.98
C VAL A 14 -4.72 -15.71 -3.53
N ARG A 15 -4.77 -14.70 -2.64
CA ARG A 15 -4.96 -13.30 -3.02
C ARG A 15 -3.81 -12.72 -3.86
N PHE A 16 -2.57 -13.14 -3.61
CA PHE A 16 -1.40 -12.71 -4.37
C PHE A 16 -1.37 -13.39 -5.74
N VAL A 17 -1.71 -14.68 -5.80
CA VAL A 17 -1.90 -15.40 -7.07
C VAL A 17 -2.96 -14.70 -7.93
N ALA A 18 -4.13 -14.40 -7.35
CA ALA A 18 -5.18 -13.67 -8.06
C ALA A 18 -4.71 -12.29 -8.55
N PHE A 19 -3.93 -11.56 -7.75
CA PHE A 19 -3.37 -10.26 -8.11
C PHE A 19 -2.40 -10.37 -9.30
N ARG A 20 -1.42 -11.28 -9.26
CA ARG A 20 -0.47 -11.44 -10.37
C ARG A 20 -1.10 -12.03 -11.63
N SER A 21 -2.12 -12.88 -11.50
CA SER A 21 -2.90 -13.40 -12.63
C SER A 21 -3.74 -12.30 -13.28
N HIS A 22 -4.33 -11.40 -12.49
CA HIS A 22 -5.11 -10.28 -13.02
C HIS A 22 -4.25 -9.33 -13.86
N TRP A 23 -3.07 -8.96 -13.35
CA TRP A 23 -2.15 -8.05 -14.03
C TRP A 23 -1.14 -8.73 -14.96
N ARG A 24 -1.18 -10.07 -15.04
CA ARG A 24 -0.36 -10.90 -15.92
C ARG A 24 1.15 -10.68 -15.76
N PHE A 25 1.62 -10.67 -14.52
CA PHE A 25 3.05 -10.64 -14.23
C PHE A 25 3.50 -11.92 -13.51
N THR A 26 4.78 -12.25 -13.68
CA THR A 26 5.45 -13.33 -12.95
C THR A 26 6.17 -12.74 -11.74
N ALA A 27 6.06 -13.40 -10.58
CA ALA A 27 6.75 -12.98 -9.37
C ALA A 27 8.06 -13.76 -9.23
N GLU A 28 9.15 -13.03 -9.00
CA GLU A 28 10.46 -13.57 -8.67
C GLU A 28 10.84 -13.10 -7.26
N PHE A 29 11.38 -14.01 -6.44
CA PHE A 29 11.70 -13.72 -5.04
C PHE A 29 13.18 -13.96 -4.79
N CYS A 30 13.82 -13.02 -4.09
CA CYS A 30 15.20 -13.20 -3.62
C CYS A 30 15.30 -14.30 -2.55
N THR A 31 16.47 -14.91 -2.42
CA THR A 31 16.78 -15.82 -1.31
C THR A 31 16.75 -15.05 0.02
N PRO A 32 16.13 -15.61 1.09
CA PRO A 32 16.14 -14.96 2.40
C PRO A 32 17.58 -14.73 2.88
N ALA A 33 17.82 -13.57 3.50
CA ALA A 33 19.11 -13.16 4.05
C ALA A 33 20.28 -13.08 3.03
N GLN A 34 20.00 -13.05 1.72
CA GLN A 34 21.00 -12.84 0.68
C GLN A 34 20.87 -11.43 0.09
N GLY A 35 21.34 -10.42 0.83
CA GLY A 35 21.29 -9.01 0.41
C GLY A 35 22.06 -8.74 -0.90
N HIS A 36 23.08 -9.55 -1.21
CA HIS A 36 23.85 -9.41 -2.45
C HIS A 36 22.99 -9.55 -3.71
N GLU A 37 21.87 -10.28 -3.66
CA GLU A 37 20.91 -10.39 -4.76
C GLU A 37 20.18 -9.07 -5.04
N LYS A 38 20.31 -8.09 -4.14
CA LYS A 38 19.68 -6.77 -4.20
C LYS A 38 20.70 -5.63 -4.19
N GLY A 39 21.98 -5.90 -4.47
CA GLY A 39 23.06 -4.90 -4.32
C GLY A 39 22.79 -3.57 -5.01
N GLY A 40 22.24 -3.57 -6.23
CA GLY A 40 21.87 -2.33 -6.93
C GLY A 40 20.73 -1.55 -6.25
N ILE A 41 19.71 -2.26 -5.75
CA ILE A 41 18.56 -1.65 -5.07
C ILE A 41 18.98 -1.09 -3.71
N GLU A 42 19.80 -1.82 -2.96
CA GLU A 42 20.34 -1.38 -1.67
C GLU A 42 21.27 -0.18 -1.84
N GLY A 43 22.06 -0.15 -2.93
CA GLY A 43 22.91 0.97 -3.31
C GLY A 43 22.11 2.25 -3.57
N GLU A 44 21.09 2.19 -4.43
CA GLU A 44 20.23 3.34 -4.71
C GLU A 44 19.40 3.77 -3.49
N GLY A 45 18.91 2.82 -2.68
CA GLY A 45 18.24 3.15 -1.42
C GLY A 45 19.16 3.87 -0.43
N GLY A 46 20.42 3.44 -0.35
CA GLY A 46 21.44 4.11 0.43
C GLY A 46 21.78 5.51 -0.11
N TYR A 47 21.88 5.66 -1.43
CA TYR A 47 22.06 6.95 -2.10
C TYR A 47 20.91 7.89 -1.75
N PHE A 48 19.66 7.48 -2.00
CA PHE A 48 18.49 8.32 -1.75
C PHE A 48 18.45 8.81 -0.30
N ARG A 49 18.67 7.90 0.65
CA ARG A 49 18.69 8.26 2.07
C ARG A 49 19.76 9.32 2.39
N ARG A 50 20.98 9.18 1.88
CA ARG A 50 22.09 10.10 2.18
C ARG A 50 21.91 11.48 1.56
N ASN A 51 21.20 11.58 0.44
CA ASN A 51 21.06 12.84 -0.29
C ASN A 51 19.76 13.58 0.04
N HIS A 52 18.69 12.87 0.38
CA HIS A 52 17.35 13.46 0.57
C HIS A 52 16.81 13.34 2.00
N LEU A 53 17.32 12.40 2.80
CA LEU A 53 16.83 12.13 4.16
C LEU A 53 17.88 12.40 5.25
N VAL A 54 19.01 13.02 4.89
CA VAL A 54 20.07 13.40 5.83
C VAL A 54 20.44 14.88 5.61
N PRO A 55 20.29 15.74 6.64
CA PRO A 55 19.67 15.45 7.94
C PRO A 55 18.19 15.06 7.81
N VAL A 56 17.63 14.45 8.86
CA VAL A 56 16.22 14.01 8.84
C VAL A 56 15.32 15.21 8.54
N PRO A 57 14.47 15.15 7.50
CA PRO A 57 13.61 16.28 7.14
C PRO A 57 12.66 16.65 8.27
N CYS A 58 12.56 17.95 8.57
CA CYS A 58 11.54 18.49 9.46
C CYS A 58 10.35 18.94 8.61
N VAL A 59 9.22 18.25 8.75
CA VAL A 59 8.00 18.49 7.99
C VAL A 59 6.80 18.57 8.92
N ALA A 60 5.75 19.27 8.50
CA ALA A 60 4.56 19.49 9.32
C ALA A 60 3.74 18.21 9.52
N ASP A 61 3.64 17.37 8.49
CA ASP A 61 2.85 16.15 8.46
C ASP A 61 3.37 15.15 7.41
N LEU A 62 2.70 13.99 7.32
CA LEU A 62 3.06 12.95 6.36
C LEU A 62 2.80 13.36 4.91
N ASP A 63 1.85 14.26 4.65
CA ASP A 63 1.53 14.69 3.30
C ASP A 63 2.61 15.62 2.75
N ALA A 64 3.12 16.53 3.58
CA ALA A 64 4.29 17.35 3.28
C ALA A 64 5.53 16.50 3.02
N LEU A 65 5.76 15.45 3.83
CA LEU A 65 6.85 14.49 3.58
C LEU A 65 6.68 13.77 2.24
N ASN A 66 5.47 13.26 1.95
CA ASN A 66 5.18 12.57 0.69
C ASN A 66 5.41 13.48 -0.52
N ALA A 67 5.02 14.76 -0.44
CA ALA A 67 5.23 15.73 -1.51
C ALA A 67 6.72 15.97 -1.76
N SER A 68 7.54 16.14 -0.72
CA SER A 68 9.00 16.28 -0.84
C SER A 68 9.62 15.04 -1.48
N LEU A 69 9.29 13.85 -0.97
CA LEU A 69 9.81 12.59 -1.49
C LEU A 69 9.52 12.39 -2.99
N ILE A 70 8.34 12.81 -3.46
CA ILE A 70 7.98 12.75 -4.88
C ILE A 70 8.82 13.73 -5.69
N ALA A 71 9.04 14.95 -5.18
CA ALA A 71 9.88 15.93 -5.84
C ALA A 71 11.34 15.45 -5.95
N ASP A 72 11.88 14.88 -4.87
CA ASP A 72 13.24 14.34 -4.82
C ASP A 72 13.41 13.15 -5.78
N CYS A 73 12.44 12.22 -5.81
CA CYS A 73 12.42 11.13 -6.78
C CYS A 73 12.47 11.64 -8.23
N ARG A 74 11.68 12.69 -8.55
CA ARG A 74 11.64 13.29 -9.88
C ARG A 74 12.95 14.00 -10.23
N ALA A 75 13.55 14.69 -9.27
CA ALA A 75 14.86 15.32 -9.46
C ALA A 75 15.93 14.28 -9.77
N ASP A 76 15.90 13.13 -9.09
CA ASP A 76 16.82 12.02 -9.34
C ASP A 76 16.67 11.39 -10.74
N GLU A 77 15.54 11.57 -11.43
CA GLU A 77 15.38 11.10 -12.81
C GLU A 77 16.36 11.80 -13.78
N ALA A 78 16.86 12.99 -13.43
CA ALA A 78 17.86 13.70 -14.23
C ALA A 78 19.29 13.15 -14.07
N ARG A 79 19.54 12.23 -13.12
CA ARG A 79 20.87 11.64 -12.89
C ARG A 79 21.35 10.81 -14.07
N VAL A 80 22.65 10.88 -14.34
CA VAL A 80 23.38 9.94 -15.18
C VAL A 80 24.05 8.92 -14.27
N LEU A 81 23.68 7.64 -14.41
CA LEU A 81 24.27 6.56 -13.62
C LEU A 81 25.71 6.28 -14.07
N ALA A 82 26.57 5.87 -13.14
CA ALA A 82 27.95 5.52 -13.45
C ALA A 82 28.02 4.48 -14.58
N GLY A 83 28.85 4.74 -15.58
CA GLY A 83 28.97 3.89 -16.77
C GLY A 83 27.83 4.03 -17.78
N ARG A 84 26.94 5.02 -17.64
CA ARG A 84 25.91 5.37 -18.63
C ARG A 84 26.13 6.78 -19.18
N ILE A 85 25.52 7.03 -20.34
CA ILE A 85 25.60 8.31 -21.06
C ILE A 85 24.25 9.04 -20.95
N ASP A 86 23.15 8.28 -21.01
CA ASP A 86 21.80 8.81 -20.88
C ASP A 86 21.40 8.99 -19.40
N THR A 87 20.52 9.96 -19.15
CA THR A 87 19.87 10.12 -17.85
C THR A 87 18.94 8.94 -17.54
N TRP A 88 18.61 8.78 -16.25
CA TRP A 88 17.63 7.78 -15.81
C TRP A 88 16.28 7.98 -16.51
N ALA A 89 15.78 9.21 -16.57
CA ALA A 89 14.55 9.58 -17.27
C ALA A 89 14.56 9.13 -18.74
N THR A 90 15.65 9.42 -19.46
CA THR A 90 15.79 9.06 -20.88
C THR A 90 15.76 7.55 -21.07
N THR A 91 16.47 6.82 -20.21
CA THR A 91 16.50 5.36 -20.24
C THR A 91 15.11 4.76 -19.95
N MET A 92 14.43 5.24 -18.90
CA MET A 92 13.09 4.79 -18.53
C MET A 92 12.08 5.08 -19.64
N ASN A 93 12.08 6.28 -20.21
CA ASN A 93 11.16 6.68 -21.29
C ASN A 93 11.37 5.83 -22.55
N ARG A 94 12.61 5.45 -22.87
CA ARG A 94 12.90 4.55 -23.99
C ARG A 94 12.28 3.17 -23.75
N GLY A 95 12.44 2.60 -22.55
CA GLY A 95 11.83 1.33 -22.18
C GLY A 95 10.30 1.38 -22.08
N ALA A 96 9.74 2.50 -21.61
CA ALA A 96 8.31 2.69 -21.41
C ALA A 96 7.49 2.50 -22.69
N ARG A 97 8.05 2.88 -23.84
CA ARG A 97 7.42 2.72 -25.16
C ARG A 97 7.19 1.26 -25.55
N SER A 98 7.90 0.33 -24.94
CA SER A 98 7.76 -1.11 -25.19
C SER A 98 6.79 -1.80 -24.24
N PHE A 99 6.28 -1.11 -23.21
CA PHE A 99 5.35 -1.71 -22.25
C PHE A 99 3.93 -1.74 -22.79
N ALA A 100 3.25 -2.87 -22.57
CA ALA A 100 1.82 -2.96 -22.85
C ALA A 100 1.03 -2.07 -21.88
N ALA A 101 -0.03 -1.44 -22.38
CA ALA A 101 -0.99 -0.73 -21.53
C ALA A 101 -1.55 -1.69 -20.47
N LEU A 102 -1.78 -1.17 -19.26
CA LEU A 102 -2.43 -1.90 -18.17
C LEU A 102 -3.84 -2.33 -18.61
N ARG A 103 -4.01 -3.62 -18.90
CA ARG A 103 -5.30 -4.18 -19.30
C ARG A 103 -6.09 -4.60 -18.06
N GLY A 104 -7.22 -3.93 -17.79
CA GLY A 104 -8.22 -4.40 -16.82
C GLY A 104 -8.81 -3.31 -15.92
N ARG A 105 -9.98 -3.60 -15.33
CA ARG A 105 -10.51 -2.81 -14.20
C ARG A 105 -9.64 -3.03 -12.97
N GLY A 106 -9.49 -2.01 -12.11
CA GLY A 106 -8.68 -2.13 -10.90
C GLY A 106 -9.04 -3.35 -10.04
N VAL A 107 -8.03 -4.03 -9.51
CA VAL A 107 -8.24 -5.15 -8.58
C VAL A 107 -8.89 -4.62 -7.29
N ARG A 108 -9.87 -5.36 -6.75
CA ARG A 108 -10.47 -5.03 -5.46
C ARG A 108 -9.49 -5.34 -4.31
N TYR A 109 -8.74 -4.33 -3.88
CA TYR A 109 -7.89 -4.39 -2.68
C TYR A 109 -8.63 -4.04 -1.40
N ARG A 110 -9.77 -4.67 -1.16
CA ARG A 110 -10.50 -4.53 0.11
C ARG A 110 -10.78 -5.88 0.76
N ARG A 111 -11.06 -5.88 2.05
CA ARG A 111 -11.60 -7.05 2.74
C ARG A 111 -12.95 -6.66 3.29
N ASP A 112 -13.98 -7.42 2.93
CA ASP A 112 -15.34 -7.12 3.34
C ASP A 112 -15.67 -7.95 4.59
N ARG A 113 -16.38 -7.33 5.53
CA ARG A 113 -16.90 -7.93 6.76
C ARG A 113 -18.33 -7.48 6.96
N PHE A 114 -19.10 -8.26 7.70
CA PHE A 114 -20.52 -7.98 7.93
C PHE A 114 -20.85 -7.90 9.42
N PRO A 115 -20.25 -6.95 10.18
CA PRO A 115 -20.51 -6.83 11.61
C PRO A 115 -21.94 -6.34 11.89
N LEU A 116 -22.40 -6.62 13.11
CA LEU A 116 -23.57 -5.98 13.69
C LEU A 116 -23.13 -4.71 14.41
N VAL A 117 -23.98 -3.69 14.37
CA VAL A 117 -23.83 -2.50 15.21
C VAL A 117 -24.10 -2.88 16.66
N ASP A 118 -23.20 -2.54 17.56
CA ASP A 118 -23.34 -2.78 18.99
C ASP A 118 -24.27 -1.74 19.66
N LYS A 119 -24.42 -1.85 20.98
CA LYS A 119 -25.27 -0.93 21.76
C LYS A 119 -24.68 0.48 21.86
N GLN A 120 -23.39 0.64 21.62
CA GLN A 120 -22.70 1.92 21.58
C GLN A 120 -22.74 2.58 20.18
N GLY A 121 -23.49 2.01 19.23
CA GLY A 121 -23.57 2.56 17.86
C GLY A 121 -22.28 2.32 17.07
N CYS A 122 -21.47 1.35 17.46
CA CYS A 122 -20.19 1.06 16.83
C CYS A 122 -20.19 -0.30 16.13
N VAL A 123 -19.25 -0.47 15.21
CA VAL A 123 -18.96 -1.78 14.60
C VAL A 123 -17.54 -2.20 14.89
N THR A 124 -17.39 -3.48 15.25
CA THR A 124 -16.06 -4.05 15.49
C THR A 124 -15.46 -4.51 14.16
N VAL A 125 -14.35 -3.88 13.77
CA VAL A 125 -13.56 -4.25 12.59
C VAL A 125 -12.18 -4.70 13.06
N LYS A 126 -11.90 -6.00 12.85
CA LYS A 126 -10.79 -6.73 13.47
C LYS A 126 -10.85 -6.67 15.00
N THR A 127 -10.29 -5.63 15.61
CA THR A 127 -10.16 -5.45 17.05
C THR A 127 -10.52 -4.03 17.49
N ASN A 128 -10.85 -3.14 16.56
CA ASN A 128 -11.10 -1.72 16.82
C ASN A 128 -12.58 -1.41 16.56
N PHE A 129 -13.09 -0.40 17.23
CA PHE A 129 -14.49 0.00 17.21
C PHE A 129 -14.62 1.28 16.40
N TYR A 130 -15.54 1.29 15.45
CA TYR A 130 -15.78 2.43 14.56
C TYR A 130 -17.22 2.89 14.72
N SER A 131 -17.47 4.17 14.97
CA SER A 131 -18.83 4.70 15.10
C SER A 131 -19.59 4.62 13.79
N VAL A 132 -20.90 4.38 13.85
CA VAL A 132 -21.77 4.25 12.69
C VAL A 132 -23.13 4.88 12.98
N PRO A 133 -23.69 5.71 12.08
CA PRO A 133 -25.03 6.28 12.24
C PRO A 133 -26.11 5.24 11.86
N ALA A 134 -26.18 4.14 12.61
CA ALA A 134 -27.15 3.08 12.43
C ALA A 134 -27.59 2.50 13.78
N LYS A 135 -28.80 1.92 13.84
CA LYS A 135 -29.34 1.36 15.08
C LYS A 135 -28.57 0.11 15.51
N ALA A 136 -28.42 -0.09 16.82
CA ALA A 136 -27.90 -1.33 17.39
C ALA A 136 -28.63 -2.56 16.80
N GLY A 137 -27.89 -3.61 16.48
CA GLY A 137 -28.40 -4.81 15.81
C GLY A 137 -28.51 -4.70 14.28
N THR A 138 -28.27 -3.54 13.68
CA THR A 138 -28.21 -3.41 12.21
C THR A 138 -26.99 -4.13 11.67
N ARG A 139 -27.16 -4.97 10.64
CA ARG A 139 -26.03 -5.59 9.93
C ARG A 139 -25.53 -4.66 8.83
N VAL A 140 -24.24 -4.35 8.85
CA VAL A 140 -23.61 -3.45 7.88
C VAL A 140 -22.49 -4.15 7.12
N GLU A 141 -22.10 -3.63 5.97
CA GLU A 141 -20.92 -4.06 5.22
C GLU A 141 -19.74 -3.13 5.55
N ALA A 142 -18.75 -3.65 6.26
CA ALA A 142 -17.49 -2.97 6.53
C ALA A 142 -16.45 -3.33 5.45
N ARG A 143 -16.15 -2.38 4.56
CA ARG A 143 -15.13 -2.48 3.52
C ARG A 143 -13.80 -1.96 4.06
N ILE A 144 -12.90 -2.89 4.37
CA ILE A 144 -11.59 -2.58 4.97
C ILE A 144 -10.59 -2.31 3.85
N ARG A 145 -10.14 -1.07 3.73
CA ARG A 145 -9.10 -0.65 2.78
C ARG A 145 -7.76 -0.45 3.51
N PRO A 146 -6.67 -0.18 2.77
CA PRO A 146 -5.36 0.03 3.39
C PRO A 146 -5.35 1.18 4.40
N LEU A 147 -5.90 2.34 4.02
CA LEU A 147 -5.86 3.59 4.80
C LEU A 147 -7.16 3.92 5.53
N HIS A 148 -8.29 3.36 5.10
CA HIS A 148 -9.60 3.69 5.67
C HIS A 148 -10.52 2.48 5.80
N VAL A 149 -11.56 2.64 6.60
CA VAL A 149 -12.67 1.68 6.76
C VAL A 149 -13.94 2.37 6.31
N GLU A 150 -14.59 1.84 5.27
CA GLU A 150 -15.89 2.34 4.79
C GLU A 150 -16.99 1.44 5.34
N ILE A 151 -18.03 2.02 5.94
CA ILE A 151 -19.19 1.29 6.42
C ILE A 151 -20.37 1.56 5.49
N TRP A 152 -20.99 0.50 5.01
CA TRP A 152 -22.08 0.53 4.05
C TRP A 152 -23.33 -0.16 4.60
N HIS A 153 -24.50 0.38 4.30
CA HIS A 153 -25.79 -0.21 4.63
C HIS A 153 -26.77 0.05 3.48
N ALA A 154 -27.52 -0.98 3.07
CA ALA A 154 -28.47 -0.90 1.95
C ALA A 154 -27.90 -0.23 0.67
N GLY A 155 -26.64 -0.53 0.35
CA GLY A 155 -25.96 0.01 -0.84
C GLY A 155 -25.47 1.45 -0.73
N LYS A 156 -25.61 2.12 0.42
CA LYS A 156 -25.09 3.47 0.68
C LYS A 156 -23.94 3.45 1.68
N GLN A 157 -22.93 4.29 1.47
CA GLN A 157 -21.89 4.52 2.47
C GLN A 157 -22.47 5.39 3.59
N ILE A 158 -22.42 4.91 4.82
CA ILE A 158 -22.98 5.59 5.99
C ILE A 158 -21.91 6.09 6.96
N ALA A 159 -20.67 5.59 6.89
CA ALA A 159 -19.54 6.13 7.62
C ALA A 159 -18.23 5.84 6.87
N ARG A 160 -17.20 6.67 7.11
CA ARG A 160 -15.84 6.45 6.61
C ARG A 160 -14.84 6.96 7.64
N HIS A 161 -13.99 6.05 8.10
CA HIS A 161 -13.01 6.30 9.14
C HIS A 161 -11.59 6.10 8.63
N GLU A 162 -10.63 6.86 9.15
CA GLU A 162 -9.23 6.48 9.06
C GLU A 162 -9.00 5.12 9.71
N ARG A 163 -8.13 4.31 9.12
CA ARG A 163 -7.91 2.97 9.63
C ARG A 163 -7.00 3.01 10.84
N CYS A 164 -7.54 2.62 11.99
CA CYS A 164 -6.73 2.40 13.18
C CYS A 164 -5.96 1.07 13.08
N HIS A 165 -4.63 1.16 13.20
CA HIS A 165 -3.70 0.03 13.23
C HIS A 165 -3.40 -0.49 14.65
N GLY A 166 -3.86 0.22 15.69
CA GLY A 166 -3.79 -0.22 17.08
C GLY A 166 -4.73 -1.38 17.41
N ARG A 167 -4.90 -1.66 18.70
CA ARG A 167 -5.80 -2.70 19.21
C ARG A 167 -6.78 -2.10 20.21
N ARG A 168 -8.05 -2.51 20.14
CA ARG A 168 -9.13 -2.10 21.04
C ARG A 168 -9.31 -0.59 21.12
N GLN A 169 -9.04 0.11 20.03
CA GLN A 169 -9.18 1.56 19.96
C GLN A 169 -10.60 1.93 19.49
N PRO A 170 -11.24 2.92 20.14
CA PRO A 170 -12.43 3.56 19.60
C PRO A 170 -12.04 4.64 18.58
N VAL A 171 -12.62 4.58 17.38
CA VAL A 171 -12.54 5.61 16.35
C VAL A 171 -13.95 6.14 16.16
N LEU A 172 -14.20 7.33 16.71
CA LEU A 172 -15.53 7.89 16.84
C LEU A 172 -15.57 9.24 16.14
N ASP A 173 -16.48 9.35 15.18
CA ASP A 173 -16.95 10.64 14.70
C ASP A 173 -18.08 11.08 15.64
N LEU A 174 -17.82 12.13 16.42
CA LEU A 174 -18.73 12.71 17.43
C LEU A 174 -19.35 14.03 16.95
N GLU A 175 -19.70 14.10 15.67
CA GLU A 175 -20.47 15.21 15.11
C GLU A 175 -21.97 15.06 15.39
#